data_AF-A0A4R7K144-F1
#
_entry.id   AF-A0A4R7K144-F1
#
_cell.length_a   1.000
_cell.length_b   1.000
_cell.length_c   1.000
_cell.angle_alpha   90.00
_cell.angle_beta   90.00
_cell.angle_gamma   90.00
#
_symmetry.space_group_name_H-M   'P 1'
#
loop_
_entity.id
_entity.type
_entity.pdbx_description
1 polymer ?
#
loop_
_entity_poly.entity_id
_entity_poly.type
_entity_poly.pdbx_seq_one_letter_code
_entity_poly.pdbx_strand_id
1 'polypeptide(L)'
;MPVFLIAFIIIPILEMVVLIEVGGIIGSLPTVGLVLLTAVIGAAMLRQQGAATLLRANQRMASGELPAQEMAEGILLAVGGALLLTPGFITDAVGFACLIPFTRKWLTHYVVNRMVVTGQMSMGGGGSYTQGPRRDRYGNIIIEGEYERAGEPRHDDPQDPDRLNRP
;
A
#
# COMPACT_ATOMS: atom_id res chain seq x y z
N MET A 1 4.43 1.44 23.27
CA MET A 1 3.73 0.15 23.17
C MET A 1 2.52 -0.03 24.10
N PRO A 2 2.43 0.52 25.33
CA PRO A 2 1.19 0.38 26.14
C PRO A 2 0.06 1.34 25.72
N VAL A 3 0.38 2.45 25.04
CA VAL A 3 -0.57 3.51 24.70
C VAL A 3 -1.72 3.02 23.81
N PHE A 4 -1.45 2.17 22.81
CA PHE A 4 -2.50 1.63 21.94
C PHE A 4 -3.46 0.71 22.68
N LEU A 5 -2.95 -0.11 23.61
CA LEU A 5 -3.77 -1.00 24.42
C LEU A 5 -4.67 -0.19 25.37
N ILE A 6 -4.12 0.86 26.00
CA ILE A 6 -4.91 1.78 26.83
C ILE A 6 -5.98 2.48 26.00
N ALA A 7 -5.64 3.01 24.82
CA ALA A 7 -6.61 3.65 23.94
C ALA A 7 -7.72 2.70 23.50
N PHE A 8 -7.38 1.45 23.16
CA PHE A 8 -8.35 0.42 22.77
C PHE A 8 -9.35 0.07 23.89
N ILE A 9 -8.97 0.22 25.16
CA ILE A 9 -9.88 0.01 26.30
C ILE A 9 -10.67 1.28 26.62
N ILE A 10 -10.00 2.43 26.64
CA ILE A 10 -10.62 3.72 27.02
C ILE A 10 -11.68 4.15 26.00
N ILE A 11 -11.42 4.00 24.70
CA ILE A 11 -12.34 4.45 23.64
C ILE A 11 -13.72 3.78 23.77
N PRO A 12 -13.85 2.44 23.82
CA PRO A 12 -15.15 1.79 23.98
C PRO A 12 -15.88 2.17 25.27
N ILE A 13 -15.16 2.39 26.37
CA ILE A 13 -15.78 2.84 27.63
C ILE A 13 -16.40 4.21 27.44
N LEU A 14 -15.67 5.12 26.80
CA LEU A 14 -16.13 6.49 26.54
C LEU A 14 -17.34 6.49 25.59
N GLU A 15 -17.35 5.62 24.58
CA GLU A 15 -18.52 5.42 23.70
C GLU A 15 -19.75 4.94 24.47
N MET A 16 -19.58 3.98 25.37
CA MET A 16 -20.70 3.49 26.20
C MET A 16 -21.26 4.60 27.07
N VAL A 17 -20.42 5.46 27.65
CA VAL A 17 -20.87 6.63 28.42
C VAL A 17 -21.68 7.58 27.55
N VAL A 18 -21.18 7.93 26.36
CA VAL A 18 -21.88 8.84 25.43
C VAL A 18 -23.21 8.23 24.97
N LEU A 19 -23.25 6.95 24.63
CA LEU A 19 -24.49 6.26 24.25
C LEU A 19 -25.52 6.25 25.37
N ILE A 20 -25.08 6.06 26.62
CA ILE A 20 -25.96 6.10 27.80
C ILE A 20 -26.49 7.52 28.04
N GLU A 21 -25.66 8.55 27.94
CA GLU A 21 -26.10 9.94 28.11
C GLU A 21 -27.11 10.35 27.03
N VAL A 22 -26.81 10.06 25.76
CA VAL A 22 -27.72 10.34 24.65
C VAL A 22 -29.00 9.53 24.77
N GLY A 23 -28.88 8.26 25.17
CA GLY A 23 -30.02 7.38 25.47
C GLY A 23 -30.89 7.89 26.61
N GLY A 24 -30.30 8.58 27.59
CA GLY A 24 -31.02 9.23 28.69
C GLY A 24 -31.79 10.49 28.26
N ILE A 25 -31.28 11.23 27.28
CA ILE A 25 -31.89 12.48 26.78
C ILE A 25 -32.99 12.19 25.74
N ILE A 26 -32.69 11.34 24.75
CA ILE A 26 -33.55 11.11 23.58
C ILE A 26 -34.42 9.86 23.76
N GLY A 27 -34.00 8.94 24.62
CA GLY A 27 -34.59 7.60 24.79
C GLY A 27 -33.75 6.51 24.12
N SER A 28 -33.84 5.29 24.64
CA SER A 28 -33.04 4.16 24.16
C SER A 28 -33.39 3.74 22.72
N LEU A 29 -34.69 3.67 22.39
CA LEU A 29 -35.18 3.27 21.07
C LEU A 29 -34.68 4.18 19.93
N PRO A 30 -34.84 5.52 19.99
CA PRO A 30 -34.31 6.41 18.96
C PRO A 30 -32.77 6.41 18.91
N THR A 31 -32.08 6.20 20.04
CA THR A 31 -30.61 6.09 20.08
C THR A 31 -30.12 4.87 19.30
N VAL A 32 -30.74 3.70 19.53
CA VAL A 32 -30.45 2.49 18.75
C VAL A 32 -30.78 2.69 17.27
N GLY A 33 -31.90 3.36 16.96
CA GLY A 33 -32.28 3.70 15.59
C GLY A 33 -31.26 4.60 14.89
N LEU A 34 -30.72 5.60 15.59
CA LEU A 34 -29.66 6.48 15.08
C LEU A 34 -28.39 5.71 14.75
N VAL A 35 -27.94 4.87 15.66
CA VAL A 35 -26.75 4.01 15.48
C VAL A 35 -26.94 3.03 14.32
N LEU A 36 -28.13 2.43 14.18
CA LEU A 36 -28.44 1.58 13.03
C LEU A 36 -28.44 2.37 11.72
N LEU A 37 -28.97 3.59 11.74
CA LEU A 37 -29.02 4.46 10.58
C LEU A 37 -27.61 4.89 10.15
N THR A 38 -26.73 5.26 11.08
CA THR A 38 -25.32 5.58 10.79
C THR A 38 -24.58 4.37 10.22
N ALA A 39 -24.76 3.19 10.81
CA ALA A 39 -24.17 1.95 10.31
C ALA A 39 -24.65 1.61 8.88
N VAL A 40 -25.94 1.75 8.59
CA VAL A 40 -26.50 1.51 7.25
C VAL A 40 -25.94 2.50 6.22
N ILE A 41 -25.88 3.80 6.55
CA ILE A 41 -25.31 4.81 5.66
C ILE A 41 -23.82 4.54 5.42
N GLY A 42 -23.06 4.27 6.48
CA GLY A 42 -21.65 3.92 6.41
C GLY A 42 -21.40 2.69 5.53
N ALA A 43 -22.16 1.61 5.74
CA ALA A 43 -22.08 0.39 4.94
C ALA A 43 -22.46 0.64 3.47
N ALA A 44 -23.48 1.46 3.19
CA ALA A 44 -23.86 1.82 1.83
C ALA A 44 -22.75 2.60 1.12
N MET A 45 -22.14 3.58 1.80
CA MET A 45 -20.99 4.33 1.29
C MET A 45 -19.80 3.41 1.03
N LEU A 46 -19.50 2.51 1.97
CA LEU A 46 -18.42 1.53 1.82
C LEU A 46 -18.66 0.63 0.60
N ARG A 47 -19.89 0.16 0.39
CA ARG A 47 -20.22 -0.73 -0.72
C ARG A 47 -20.09 -0.03 -2.07
N GLN A 48 -20.55 1.22 -2.18
CA GLN A 48 -20.43 2.01 -3.42
C GLN A 48 -18.99 2.42 -3.72
N GLN A 49 -18.29 2.99 -2.73
CA GLN A 49 -16.94 3.53 -2.91
C GLN A 49 -15.88 2.42 -2.95
N GLY A 50 -16.01 1.39 -2.11
CA GLY A 50 -15.09 0.26 -2.05
C GLY A 50 -15.05 -0.53 -3.35
N ALA A 51 -16.21 -0.84 -3.93
CA ALA A 51 -16.28 -1.53 -5.22
C ALA A 51 -15.64 -0.71 -6.35
N ALA A 52 -15.90 0.60 -6.40
CA ALA A 52 -15.30 1.50 -7.39
C ALA A 52 -13.77 1.58 -7.25
N THR A 53 -13.24 1.65 -6.02
CA THR A 53 -11.78 1.67 -5.77
C THR A 53 -11.12 0.36 -6.16
N LEU A 54 -11.74 -0.79 -5.83
CA LEU A 54 -11.23 -2.11 -6.21
C LEU A 54 -11.19 -2.32 -7.72
N LEU A 55 -12.21 -1.82 -8.43
CA LEU A 55 -12.25 -1.88 -9.90
C LEU A 55 -11.11 -1.05 -10.52
N ARG A 56 -10.88 0.17 -10.03
CA ARG A 56 -9.78 1.03 -10.49
C ARG A 56 -8.42 0.43 -10.19
N ALA A 57 -8.24 -0.15 -9.00
CA ALA A 57 -7.02 -0.86 -8.65
C ALA A 57 -6.75 -2.03 -9.60
N ASN A 58 -7.76 -2.85 -9.90
CA ASN A 58 -7.64 -3.93 -10.88
C ASN A 58 -7.28 -3.43 -12.28
N GLN A 59 -7.92 -2.35 -12.74
CA GLN A 59 -7.62 -1.76 -14.05
C GLN A 59 -6.17 -1.29 -14.17
N ARG A 60 -5.63 -0.64 -13.12
CA ARG A 60 -4.24 -0.16 -13.09
C ARG A 60 -3.22 -1.29 -12.96
N MET A 61 -3.53 -2.31 -12.16
CA MET A 61 -2.69 -3.53 -12.12
C MET A 61 -2.66 -4.23 -13.48
N ALA A 62 -3.78 -4.28 -14.19
CA ALA A 62 -3.86 -4.87 -15.53
C ALA A 62 -3.07 -4.07 -16.58
N SER A 63 -2.88 -2.76 -16.39
CA SER A 63 -2.01 -1.93 -17.23
C SER A 63 -0.53 -1.95 -16.80
N GLY A 64 -0.15 -2.75 -15.80
CA GLY A 64 1.22 -2.85 -15.30
C GLY A 64 1.66 -1.67 -14.42
N GLU A 65 0.73 -0.80 -14.00
CA GLU A 65 1.00 0.32 -13.10
C GLU A 65 0.70 -0.07 -11.65
N LEU A 66 1.56 0.33 -10.70
CA LEU A 66 1.32 0.09 -9.27
C LEU A 66 0.26 1.08 -8.73
N PRO A 67 -0.93 0.62 -8.30
CA PRO A 67 -2.02 1.49 -7.87
C PRO A 67 -1.89 1.92 -6.41
N ALA A 68 -0.75 2.51 -6.02
CA ALA A 68 -0.44 2.83 -4.63
C ALA A 68 -1.49 3.74 -3.97
N GLN A 69 -2.03 4.70 -4.72
CA GLN A 69 -3.06 5.60 -4.24
C GLN A 69 -4.38 4.87 -3.98
N GLU A 70 -4.81 4.00 -4.90
CA GLU A 70 -6.06 3.25 -4.78
C GLU A 70 -5.98 2.23 -3.66
N MET A 71 -4.81 1.62 -3.41
CA MET A 71 -4.60 0.74 -2.27
C MET A 71 -4.72 1.48 -0.94
N ALA A 72 -4.09 2.65 -0.81
CA ALA A 72 -4.23 3.47 0.38
C ALA A 72 -5.69 3.90 0.60
N GLU A 73 -6.38 4.35 -0.45
CA GLU A 73 -7.80 4.68 -0.40
C GLU A 73 -8.66 3.48 0.01
N GLY A 74 -8.34 2.27 -0.48
CA GLY A 74 -9.00 1.03 -0.09
C GLY A 74 -8.81 0.68 1.38
N ILE A 75 -7.59 0.84 1.90
CA ILE A 75 -7.28 0.62 3.33
C ILE A 75 -8.03 1.62 4.21
N LEU A 76 -8.03 2.91 3.85
CA LEU A 76 -8.80 3.93 4.59
C LEU A 76 -10.30 3.62 4.61
N LEU A 77 -10.85 3.16 3.48
CA LEU A 77 -12.25 2.74 3.40
C LEU A 77 -12.52 1.51 4.29
N ALA A 78 -11.66 0.50 4.26
CA ALA A 78 -11.81 -0.69 5.10
C ALA A 78 -11.74 -0.37 6.60
N VAL A 79 -10.77 0.47 7.00
CA VAL A 79 -10.64 0.94 8.37
C VAL A 79 -11.86 1.77 8.78
N GLY A 80 -12.25 2.77 7.99
CA GLY A 80 -13.44 3.58 8.28
C GLY A 80 -14.72 2.76 8.38
N GLY A 81 -14.89 1.76 7.50
CA GLY A 81 -15.99 0.80 7.55
C GLY A 81 -15.98 -0.09 8.79
N ALA A 82 -14.79 -0.56 9.21
CA ALA A 82 -14.63 -1.34 10.43
C ALA A 82 -14.93 -0.50 11.69
N LEU A 83 -14.57 0.80 11.69
CA LEU A 83 -14.93 1.73 12.76
C LEU A 83 -16.46 1.92 12.86
N LEU A 84 -17.17 2.10 11.74
CA LEU A 84 -18.64 2.24 11.75
C LEU A 84 -19.40 0.96 12.11
N LEU A 85 -18.74 -0.20 12.05
CA LEU A 85 -19.31 -1.47 12.51
C LEU A 85 -19.37 -1.56 14.03
N THR A 86 -18.44 -0.88 14.72
CA THR A 86 -18.49 -0.71 16.17
C THR A 86 -19.42 0.45 16.51
N PRO A 87 -20.63 0.18 17.05
CA PRO A 87 -21.60 1.23 17.32
C PRO A 87 -21.07 2.20 18.39
N GLY A 88 -20.78 3.44 17.98
CA GLY A 88 -20.31 4.51 18.88
C GLY A 88 -20.40 5.86 18.19
N PHE A 89 -20.85 6.90 18.89
CA PHE A 89 -21.02 8.23 18.28
C PHE A 89 -19.70 8.85 17.83
N ILE A 90 -18.62 8.66 18.59
CA ILE A 90 -17.31 9.23 18.25
C ILE A 90 -16.65 8.40 17.16
N THR A 91 -16.72 7.08 17.28
CA THR A 91 -16.20 6.10 16.33
C THR A 91 -16.93 6.21 14.99
N ASP A 92 -18.24 6.48 14.99
CA ASP A 92 -19.03 6.79 13.79
C ASP A 92 -18.55 8.08 13.13
N ALA A 93 -18.29 9.15 13.91
CA ALA A 93 -17.79 10.41 13.36
C ALA A 93 -16.41 10.25 12.72
N VAL A 94 -15.51 9.49 13.35
CA VAL A 94 -14.18 9.17 12.79
C VAL A 94 -14.32 8.25 11.57
N GLY A 95 -15.18 7.24 11.64
CA GLY A 95 -15.46 6.34 10.52
C GLY A 95 -16.02 7.08 9.31
N PHE A 96 -16.98 7.99 9.51
CA PHE A 96 -17.49 8.88 8.47
C PHE A 96 -16.41 9.82 7.93
N ALA A 97 -15.56 10.40 8.80
CA ALA A 97 -14.44 11.21 8.34
C ALA A 97 -13.49 10.42 7.43
N CYS A 98 -13.28 9.12 7.67
CA CYS A 98 -12.51 8.25 6.78
C CYS A 98 -13.24 7.91 5.47
N LEU A 99 -14.58 7.79 5.49
CA LEU A 99 -15.40 7.45 4.32
C LEU A 99 -15.73 8.64 3.41
N ILE A 100 -15.71 9.87 3.94
CA ILE A 100 -15.98 11.06 3.15
C ILE A 100 -14.83 11.27 2.15
N PRO A 101 -15.12 11.37 0.83
CA PRO A 101 -14.09 11.41 -0.21
C PRO A 101 -13.20 12.68 -0.15
N PHE A 102 -13.71 13.76 0.45
CA PHE A 102 -12.96 15.01 0.63
C PHE A 102 -11.81 14.85 1.64
N THR A 103 -12.11 14.29 2.81
CA THR A 103 -11.11 13.94 3.83
C THR A 103 -10.20 12.81 3.37
N ARG A 104 -10.73 11.85 2.58
CA ARG A 104 -9.92 10.75 2.01
C ARG A 104 -8.76 11.29 1.17
N LYS A 105 -9.02 12.14 0.16
CA LYS A 105 -7.95 12.69 -0.70
C LYS A 105 -6.90 13.46 0.11
N TRP A 106 -7.33 14.24 1.09
CA TRP A 106 -6.43 15.00 1.95
C TRP A 106 -5.55 14.07 2.81
N LEU A 107 -6.15 13.03 3.41
CA LEU A 107 -5.42 12.07 4.23
C LEU A 107 -4.50 11.18 3.39
N THR A 108 -4.93 10.74 2.20
CA THR A 108 -4.08 9.98 1.28
C THR A 108 -2.88 10.80 0.83
N HIS A 109 -3.07 12.08 0.46
CA HIS A 109 -1.95 12.97 0.15
C HIS A 109 -1.00 13.14 1.34
N TYR A 110 -1.53 13.34 2.55
CA TYR A 110 -0.70 13.47 3.75
C TYR A 110 0.11 12.20 4.05
N VAL A 111 -0.52 11.03 3.96
CA VAL A 111 0.10 9.72 4.23
C VAL A 111 1.11 9.36 3.15
N VAL A 112 0.76 9.51 1.86
CA VAL A 112 1.66 9.24 0.73
C VAL A 112 2.86 10.19 0.77
N ASN A 113 2.67 11.47 1.05
CA ASN A 113 3.79 12.41 1.13
C ASN A 113 4.74 12.06 2.30
N ARG A 114 4.23 11.56 3.44
CA ARG A 114 5.07 11.06 4.53
C ARG A 114 5.76 9.73 4.22
N MET A 115 5.10 8.84 3.48
CA MET A 115 5.66 7.56 3.06
C MET A 115 6.68 7.71 1.94
N VAL A 116 6.55 8.68 1.04
CA VAL A 116 7.58 9.02 0.05
C VAL A 116 8.80 9.67 0.72
N VAL A 117 8.60 10.49 1.75
CA VAL A 117 9.69 11.10 2.51
C VAL A 117 10.41 10.10 3.44
N THR A 118 9.75 9.02 3.86
CA THR A 118 10.36 7.98 4.72
C THR A 118 10.81 6.74 3.92
N GLY A 119 10.21 6.46 2.77
CA GLY A 119 10.50 5.33 1.88
C GLY A 119 11.73 5.52 1.00
N GLN A 120 12.39 6.68 1.07
CA GLN A 120 13.73 6.86 0.50
C GLN A 120 14.85 6.29 1.39
N MET A 121 14.51 5.66 2.52
CA MET A 121 15.47 5.04 3.42
C MET A 121 15.04 3.60 3.76
N SER A 122 15.87 2.64 3.34
CA SER A 122 15.79 1.20 3.65
C SER A 122 14.96 0.32 2.72
N MET A 123 15.38 0.25 1.45
CA MET A 123 15.55 -1.07 0.81
C MET A 123 17.02 -1.22 0.39
N GLY A 124 17.88 -1.46 1.37
CA GLY A 124 19.23 -1.96 1.16
C GLY A 124 19.19 -3.47 1.09
N GLY A 125 19.49 -4.05 -0.08
CA GLY A 125 19.62 -5.49 -0.22
C GLY A 125 19.66 -5.99 -1.67
N GLY A 126 20.76 -5.74 -2.38
CA GLY A 126 21.24 -6.60 -3.47
C GLY A 126 21.13 -6.09 -4.91
N GLY A 127 22.28 -5.81 -5.54
CA GLY A 127 22.52 -5.87 -7.00
C GLY A 127 21.89 -4.74 -7.84
N SER A 128 22.58 -3.64 -8.11
CA SER A 128 23.54 -3.47 -9.22
C SER A 128 22.90 -3.36 -10.63
N TYR A 129 23.20 -2.23 -11.28
CA TYR A 129 23.10 -1.90 -12.71
C TYR A 129 21.71 -1.66 -13.32
N THR A 130 21.28 -0.39 -13.28
CA THR A 130 20.49 0.19 -14.38
C THR A 130 21.23 1.42 -14.90
N GLN A 131 22.34 1.15 -15.61
CA GLN A 131 23.04 2.16 -16.38
C GLN A 131 22.22 2.40 -17.65
N GLY A 132 21.50 3.51 -17.71
CA GLY A 132 20.80 3.93 -18.92
C GLY A 132 21.76 4.04 -20.12
N PRO A 133 21.26 3.85 -21.36
CA PRO A 133 22.10 3.83 -22.54
C PRO A 133 22.90 5.13 -22.66
N ARG A 134 24.24 5.02 -22.61
CA ARG A 134 25.12 6.14 -22.90
C ARG A 134 25.04 6.43 -24.39
N ARG A 135 24.43 7.56 -24.71
CA ARG A 135 24.40 8.14 -26.05
C ARG A 135 25.69 8.93 -26.26
N ASP A 136 26.52 8.45 -27.16
CA ASP A 136 27.70 9.16 -27.65
C ASP A 136 27.29 10.34 -28.54
N ARG A 137 28.23 11.28 -28.78
CA ARG A 137 27.99 12.56 -29.46
C ARG A 137 27.47 12.41 -30.91
N TYR A 138 27.50 11.19 -31.46
CA TYR A 138 26.95 10.82 -32.77
C TYR A 138 25.56 10.16 -32.71
N GLY A 139 24.92 10.09 -31.54
CA GLY A 139 23.54 9.64 -31.39
C GLY A 139 23.34 8.12 -31.38
N ASN A 140 24.43 7.35 -31.40
CA ASN A 140 24.36 5.90 -31.34
C ASN A 140 24.01 5.41 -29.92
N ILE A 141 23.43 4.23 -29.84
CA ILE A 141 23.07 3.57 -28.58
C ILE A 141 24.06 2.43 -28.41
N ILE A 142 25.02 2.59 -27.49
CA ILE A 142 26.00 1.55 -27.16
C ILE A 142 25.40 0.67 -26.06
N ILE A 143 25.16 -0.60 -26.38
CA ILE A 143 24.67 -1.62 -25.45
C ILE A 143 25.83 -2.59 -25.20
N GLU A 144 26.38 -2.60 -23.99
CA GLU A 144 27.40 -3.58 -23.60
C GLU A 144 26.73 -4.91 -23.28
N GLY A 145 26.96 -5.91 -24.14
CA GLY A 145 26.56 -7.29 -23.90
C GLY A 145 27.74 -8.10 -23.38
N GLU A 146 27.53 -8.85 -22.31
CA GLU A 146 28.47 -9.88 -21.87
C GLU A 146 28.33 -11.09 -22.80
N TYR A 147 29.45 -11.59 -23.34
CA TYR A 147 29.46 -12.78 -24.21
C TYR A 147 30.28 -13.89 -23.55
N GLU A 148 29.70 -15.09 -23.55
CA GLU A 148 30.40 -16.30 -23.13
C GLU A 148 30.86 -17.05 -24.38
N ARG A 149 32.17 -17.27 -24.53
CA ARG A 149 32.70 -18.09 -25.63
C ARG A 149 32.29 -19.54 -25.40
N ALA A 150 31.37 -20.04 -26.21
CA ALA A 150 31.11 -21.47 -26.28
C ALA A 150 32.39 -22.20 -26.73
N GLY A 151 33.00 -22.91 -25.78
CA GLY A 151 34.05 -23.92 -25.91
C GLY A 151 34.95 -23.85 -27.15
N GLU A 152 36.16 -23.33 -26.98
CA GLU A 152 37.25 -23.56 -27.93
C GLU A 152 37.51 -25.09 -28.04
N PRO A 153 37.36 -25.71 -29.23
CA PRO A 153 37.84 -27.06 -29.42
C PRO A 153 39.36 -27.02 -29.26
N ARG A 154 39.85 -27.81 -28.30
CA ARG A 154 41.26 -27.96 -27.98
C ARG A 154 42.01 -28.28 -29.29
N HIS A 155 42.75 -27.31 -29.80
CA HIS A 155 43.59 -27.51 -30.97
C HIS A 155 44.84 -28.23 -30.45
N ASP A 156 44.86 -29.55 -30.55
CA ASP A 156 46.07 -30.34 -30.33
C ASP A 156 47.06 -29.97 -31.43
N ASP A 157 47.99 -29.06 -31.12
CA ASP A 157 49.07 -28.66 -32.00
C ASP A 157 50.08 -29.82 -32.13
N PRO A 158 50.30 -30.40 -33.33
CA PRO A 158 51.24 -31.49 -33.52
C PRO A 158 52.71 -31.07 -33.37
N GLN A 159 52.99 -29.76 -33.26
CA GLN A 159 54.36 -29.22 -33.15
C GLN A 159 54.65 -28.73 -31.73
N ASP A 160 54.58 -29.65 -30.77
CA ASP A 160 55.11 -29.43 -29.42
C ASP A 160 56.59 -29.89 -29.39
N PRO A 161 57.58 -28.96 -29.42
CA PRO A 161 58.99 -29.30 -29.34
C PRO A 161 59.40 -29.85 -27.96
N ASP A 162 58.55 -29.75 -26.94
CA ASP A 162 58.86 -30.20 -25.57
C ASP A 162 58.61 -31.70 -25.32
N ARG A 163 58.27 -32.46 -26.38
CA ARG A 163 58.10 -33.92 -26.28
C ARG A 163 59.40 -34.70 -26.14
N LEU A 164 60.55 -34.14 -26.54
CA LEU A 164 61.82 -34.87 -26.59
C LEU A 164 62.66 -34.83 -25.30
N ASN A 165 62.21 -34.14 -24.24
CA ASN A 165 63.02 -33.97 -23.03
C ASN A 165 62.27 -34.23 -21.72
N ARG A 166 61.31 -35.17 -21.75
CA ARG A 166 60.75 -35.74 -20.51
C ARG A 166 61.42 -37.10 -20.24
N PRO A 167 62.11 -37.27 -19.09
CA PRO A 167 62.68 -38.56 -18.69
C PRO A 167 61.59 -39.60 -18.35
#